data_AF-A0A7C3EBG5-F1
#
_entry.id   AF-A0A7C3EBG5-F1
#
_cell.length_a   1.000
_cell.length_b   1.000
_cell.length_c   1.000
_cell.angle_alpha   90.00
_cell.angle_beta   90.00
_cell.angle_gamma   90.00
#
_symmetry.space_group_name_H-M   'P 1'
#
loop_
_entity.id
_entity.type
_entity.pdbx_description
1 polymer ?
#
loop_
_entity_poly.entity_id
_entity_poly.type
_entity_poly.pdbx_seq_one_letter_code
_entity_poly.pdbx_strand_id
1 'polypeptide(L)' 'MDNTAYKELISAGEAVLGIEFGSTRIKASLIATDGTPLASGSYEWENALKDGIWTYDLDEVW' A
#
# COMPACT_ATOMS: atom_id res chain seq x y z
N MET A 1 2.76 -5.25 -20.61
CA MET A 1 1.74 -6.29 -20.85
C MET A 1 0.42 -5.59 -21.15
N ASP A 2 -0.51 -6.27 -21.80
CA ASP A 2 -1.85 -5.74 -22.06
C ASP A 2 -2.60 -5.50 -20.73
N ASN A 3 -3.25 -4.35 -20.58
CA ASN A 3 -4.10 -4.02 -19.43
C ASN A 3 -5.22 -5.05 -19.22
N THR A 4 -5.65 -5.72 -20.29
CA THR A 4 -6.63 -6.82 -20.22
C THR A 4 -6.12 -7.97 -19.35
N ALA A 5 -4.86 -8.36 -19.51
CA ALA A 5 -4.25 -9.44 -18.73
C ALA A 5 -4.15 -9.08 -17.23
N TYR A 6 -3.86 -7.82 -16.90
CA TYR A 6 -3.84 -7.37 -15.50
C TYR A 6 -5.24 -7.40 -14.89
N LYS A 7 -6.25 -6.97 -15.64
CA LYS A 7 -7.65 -7.00 -15.19
C LYS A 7 -8.11 -8.43 -14.89
N GLU A 8 -7.80 -9.38 -15.76
CA GLU A 8 -8.16 -10.79 -15.57
C GLU A 8 -7.48 -11.37 -14.33
N LEU A 9 -6.18 -11.17 -14.17
CA LEU A 9 -5.41 -11.61 -13.01
C LEU A 9 -5.96 -11.04 -11.70
N ILE A 10 -6.24 -9.73 -11.66
CA ILE A 10 -6.83 -9.07 -10.49
C ILE A 10 -8.24 -9.61 -10.21
N SER A 11 -9.07 -9.78 -11.24
CA SER A 11 -10.45 -10.29 -11.09
C SER A 11 -10.49 -11.76 -10.66
N ALA A 12 -9.44 -12.52 -10.99
CA ALA A 12 -9.27 -13.90 -10.54
C ALA A 12 -8.75 -14.01 -9.08
N GLY A 13 -8.35 -12.89 -8.45
CA GLY A 13 -7.81 -12.88 -7.09
C GLY A 13 -6.37 -13.37 -6.96
N GLU A 14 -5.63 -13.39 -8.08
CA GLU A 14 -4.24 -13.89 -8.13
C GLU A 14 -3.21 -12.80 -7.80
N ALA A 15 -3.64 -11.53 -7.72
CA ALA A 15 -2.77 -10.43 -7.34
C ALA A 15 -2.50 -10.42 -5.82
N VAL A 16 -1.29 -10.05 -5.44
CA VAL A 16 -0.88 -9.90 -4.04
C VAL A 16 -0.76 -8.41 -3.71
N LEU A 17 -1.43 -7.98 -2.64
CA LEU A 17 -1.33 -6.62 -2.10
C LEU A 17 -0.38 -6.58 -0.91
N GLY A 18 0.72 -5.83 -1.03
CA GLY A 18 1.61 -5.49 0.07
C GLY A 18 1.36 -4.06 0.56
N ILE A 19 1.32 -3.86 1.88
CA ILE A 19 1.21 -2.55 2.52
C ILE A 19 2.35 -2.38 3.52
N GLU A 20 3.05 -1.24 3.44
CA GLU A 20 4.12 -0.82 4.36
C GLU A 20 3.70 0.45 5.09
N PHE A 21 3.74 0.42 6.43
CA PHE A 21 3.53 1.59 7.29
C PHE A 21 4.88 2.18 7.70
N GLY A 22 5.45 3.05 6.84
CA GLY A 22 6.69 3.76 7.13
C GLY A 22 6.45 5.00 7.99
N SER A 23 7.51 5.63 8.53
CA SER A 23 7.36 6.74 9.49
C SER A 23 6.84 8.07 8.90
N THR A 24 6.85 8.23 7.59
CA THR A 24 6.39 9.46 6.88
C THR A 24 5.48 9.15 5.71
N ARG A 25 5.29 7.87 5.40
CA ARG A 25 4.51 7.44 4.24
C ARG A 25 4.03 6.01 4.42
N ILE A 26 2.76 5.79 4.14
CA ILE A 26 2.18 4.48 3.90
C ILE A 26 2.33 4.17 2.41
N LYS A 27 2.81 2.99 2.06
CA LYS A 27 2.96 2.55 0.67
C LYS A 27 2.15 1.29 0.43
N ALA A 28 1.54 1.20 -0.75
CA ALA A 28 0.85 0.01 -1.23
C ALA A 28 1.43 -0.43 -2.58
N SER A 29 1.67 -1.72 -2.75
CA SER A 29 2.13 -2.32 -4.01
C SER A 29 1.26 -3.52 -4.35
N LEU A 30 0.67 -3.49 -5.54
CA LEU A 30 -0.08 -4.61 -6.10
C LEU A 30 0.82 -5.32 -7.11
N ILE A 31 1.06 -6.61 -6.91
CA ILE A 31 1.96 -7.42 -7.75
C ILE A 31 1.25 -8.68 -8.24
N ALA A 32 1.73 -9.22 -9.37
CA ALA A 32 1.41 -10.59 -9.78
C ALA A 32 2.21 -11.60 -8.94
N THR A 33 1.84 -12.88 -9.01
CA THR A 33 2.50 -13.97 -8.27
C THR A 33 3.98 -14.17 -8.64
N ASP A 34 4.39 -13.73 -9.83
CA ASP A 34 5.79 -13.77 -10.29
C ASP A 34 6.60 -12.53 -9.87
N GLY A 35 6.00 -11.62 -9.10
CA GLY A 35 6.61 -10.38 -8.64
C GLY A 35 6.46 -9.19 -9.58
N THR A 36 5.80 -9.34 -10.73
CA THR A 36 5.57 -8.24 -11.67
C THR A 36 4.70 -7.14 -11.02
N PRO A 37 5.14 -5.87 -11.00
CA PRO A 37 4.32 -4.77 -10.49
C PRO A 37 3.11 -4.48 -11.39
N LEU A 38 1.92 -4.41 -10.78
CA LEU A 38 0.66 -4.11 -11.46
C LEU A 38 0.19 -2.68 -11.17
N ALA A 39 0.32 -2.24 -9.92
CA ALA A 39 -0.02 -0.88 -9.49
C ALA A 39 0.75 -0.52 -8.21
N SER A 40 0.86 0.78 -7.93
CA SER A 40 1.40 1.28 -6.66
C SER A 40 0.63 2.52 -6.20
N GLY A 41 0.63 2.74 -4.89
CA GLY A 41 0.01 3.91 -4.26
C GLY A 41 0.75 4.31 -3.00
N SER A 42 0.58 5.55 -2.57
CA SER A 42 1.13 6.03 -1.30
C SER A 42 0.27 7.11 -0.68
N TYR A 43 0.31 7.18 0.64
CA TYR A 43 -0.32 8.20 1.45
C TYR A 43 0.72 8.81 2.39
N GLU A 44 0.79 10.14 2.45
CA GLU A 44 1.66 10.85 3.39
C GLU A 44 0.94 11.00 4.71
N TRP A 45 1.67 10.77 5.80
CA TRP A 45 1.20 10.97 7.17
C TRP A 45 2.35 11.51 8.01
N GLU A 46 2.02 12.21 9.08
CA GLU A 46 3.01 12.81 9.97
C GLU A 46 2.84 12.26 11.38
N ASN A 47 3.96 12.14 12.09
CA ASN A 47 3.90 11.80 13.50
C ASN A 47 3.68 13.05 14.34
N ALA A 48 3.04 12.85 15.50
CA ALA A 48 2.91 13.88 16.52
C ALA A 48 3.61 13.42 17.80
N LEU A 49 4.27 14.35 18.49
CA LEU A 49 4.80 14.09 19.82
C LEU A 49 3.67 14.27 20.85
N LYS A 50 3.04 13.15 21.25
CA LYS A 50 1.98 13.12 22.27
C LYS A 50 2.54 12.50 23.55
N ASP A 51 2.42 13.20 24.68
CA ASP A 51 2.91 12.76 25.99
C ASP A 51 4.39 12.29 26.01
N GLY A 52 5.23 12.91 25.18
CA GLY A 52 6.65 12.55 25.04
C GLY A 52 6.94 11.35 24.14
N ILE A 53 5.95 10.82 23.43
CA ILE A 53 6.05 9.66 22.54
C ILE A 53 5.64 10.06 21.11
N TRP A 54 6.47 9.74 20.13
CA TRP A 54 6.11 9.89 18.71
C TRP A 54 5.00 8.91 18.36
N THR A 55 3.85 9.46 18.00
CA THR A 55 2.60 8.73 17.84
C THR A 55 2.00 9.04 16.47
N TYR A 56 1.44 8.02 15.83
CA TYR A 56 0.61 8.15 14.63
C TYR A 56 -0.85 8.04 15.04
N ASP A 57 -1.69 8.92 14.52
CA ASP A 57 -3.12 8.83 14.82
C ASP A 57 -3.75 7.64 14.09
N LEU A 58 -4.55 6.85 14.80
CA LEU A 58 -5.22 5.70 14.21
C LEU A 58 -6.31 6.13 13.23
N ASP A 59 -6.86 7.33 13.41
CA ASP A 59 -7.87 7.89 12.50
C ASP A 59 -7.28 8.29 11.14
N GLU A 60 -5.97 8.53 11.05
CA GLU A 60 -5.26 8.84 9.80
C GLU A 60 -4.95 7.59 8.95
N VAL A 61 -5.27 6.39 9.45
CA VAL A 61 -5.04 5.12 8.74
C VAL A 61 -6.18 4.79 7.75
N TRP A 62 -7.39 5.33 7.95
CA TRP A 62 -8.63 4.87 7.31
C TRP A 62 -9.19 5.80 6.23
#